data_AF-A0A658NQB9-F1
#
_entry.id   AF-A0A658NQB9-F1
#
_cell.length_a   1.000
_cell.length_b   1.000
_cell.length_c   1.000
_cell.angle_alpha   90.00
_cell.angle_beta   90.00
_cell.angle_gamma   90.00
#
_symmetry.space_group_name_H-M   'P 1'
#
loop_
_entity.id
_entity.type
_entity.pdbx_description
1 polymer ?
#
loop_
_entity_poly.entity_id
_entity_poly.type
_entity_poly.pdbx_seq_one_letter_code
_entity_poly.pdbx_strand_id
1 'polypeptide(L)'
;RFAEVTDRTAAEKLRGTALTVPRSSLPPLAEGEYYHADLLGLPAVSTEGEDLGECIAIDNFGAGDVLEIRRPDGKRFMVPMRL
;
A
#
# COMPACT_ATOMS: atom_id res chain seq x y z
N ARG A 1 16.80 -4.61 -15.03
CA ARG A 1 17.61 -3.77 -15.94
C ARG A 1 16.74 -3.45 -17.15
N PHE A 2 16.56 -2.18 -17.49
CA PHE A 2 15.85 -1.80 -18.73
C PHE A 2 16.77 -2.07 -19.92
N ALA A 3 16.24 -2.74 -20.95
CA ALA A 3 17.04 -3.12 -22.12
C ALA A 3 17.54 -1.89 -22.89
N GLU A 4 16.76 -0.81 -22.85
CA GLU A 4 16.97 0.47 -23.50
C GLU A 4 18.02 1.35 -22.78
N VAL A 5 18.43 0.97 -21.57
CA VAL A 5 19.39 1.73 -20.74
C VAL A 5 20.70 0.95 -20.67
N THR A 6 21.62 1.28 -21.57
CA THR A 6 22.84 0.49 -21.78
C THR A 6 24.09 1.05 -21.11
N ASP A 7 24.07 2.30 -20.64
CA ASP A 7 25.21 2.95 -20.00
C ASP A 7 24.85 3.75 -18.74
N ARG A 8 25.89 4.14 -17.99
CA ARG A 8 25.75 4.90 -16.73
C ARG A 8 25.05 6.24 -16.95
N THR A 9 25.38 6.96 -18.01
CA THR A 9 24.84 8.30 -18.27
C THR A 9 23.33 8.25 -18.53
N ALA A 10 22.85 7.25 -19.26
CA ALA A 10 21.42 7.01 -19.47
C ALA A 10 20.70 6.61 -18.17
N ALA A 11 21.33 5.79 -17.33
CA ALA A 11 20.77 5.40 -16.03
C ALA A 11 20.66 6.59 -15.07
N GLU A 12 21.67 7.48 -15.03
CA GLU A 12 21.65 8.69 -14.19
C GLU A 12 20.47 9.60 -14.52
N LYS A 13 20.07 9.70 -15.79
CA LYS A 13 18.91 10.51 -16.20
C LYS A 13 17.58 10.01 -15.65
N LEU A 14 17.49 8.73 -15.31
CA LEU A 14 16.28 8.12 -14.75
C LEU A 14 16.26 8.15 -13.22
N ARG A 15 17.34 8.60 -12.57
CA ARG A 15 17.40 8.69 -11.11
C ARG A 15 16.27 9.56 -10.58
N GLY A 16 15.51 9.03 -9.61
CA GLY A 16 14.37 9.72 -9.01
C GLY A 16 13.08 9.65 -9.83
N THR A 17 13.08 9.03 -11.01
CA THR A 17 11.85 8.79 -11.77
C THR A 17 11.04 7.68 -11.12
N ALA A 18 9.75 7.92 -10.89
CA ALA A 18 8.84 6.91 -10.38
C ALA A 18 8.63 5.81 -11.43
N LEU A 19 8.92 4.56 -11.05
CA LEU A 19 8.60 3.39 -11.85
C LEU A 19 7.17 2.94 -11.52
N THR A 20 6.31 2.90 -12.52
CA THR A 20 4.89 2.54 -12.36
C THR A 20 4.51 1.43 -13.35
N VAL A 21 3.44 0.70 -13.03
CA VAL A 21 2.82 -0.29 -13.92
C VAL A 21 1.32 -0.05 -13.97
N PRO A 22 0.64 -0.34 -15.09
CA PRO A 22 -0.82 -0.28 -15.15
C PRO A 22 -1.45 -1.24 -14.14
N ARG A 23 -2.59 -0.85 -13.53
CA ARG A 23 -3.33 -1.72 -12.59
C ARG A 23 -3.74 -3.06 -13.24
N SER A 24 -3.99 -3.05 -14.54
CA SER A 24 -4.38 -4.22 -15.35
C SER A 24 -3.25 -5.22 -15.60
N SER A 25 -1.99 -4.85 -15.38
CA SER A 25 -0.85 -5.78 -15.50
C SER A 25 -0.51 -6.46 -14.17
N LEU A 26 -1.22 -6.13 -13.09
CA LEU A 26 -1.03 -6.79 -11.81
C LEU A 26 -1.57 -8.24 -11.89
N PRO A 27 -0.86 -9.21 -11.30
CA PRO A 27 -1.38 -10.57 -11.16
C PRO A 27 -2.75 -10.62 -10.49
N PRO A 28 -3.56 -11.66 -10.75
CA PRO A 28 -4.76 -11.91 -9.96
C PRO A 28 -4.35 -12.23 -8.51
N LEU A 29 -5.17 -11.76 -7.57
CA LEU A 29 -5.00 -12.03 -6.14
C LEU A 29 -5.54 -13.42 -5.80
N ALA A 30 -4.88 -14.13 -4.89
CA ALA A 30 -5.46 -15.31 -4.26
C ALA A 30 -6.53 -14.92 -3.22
N GLU A 31 -7.25 -15.90 -2.69
CA GLU A 31 -8.21 -15.66 -1.62
C GLU A 31 -7.50 -15.08 -0.39
N GLY A 32 -8.04 -13.97 0.13
CA GLY A 32 -7.46 -13.26 1.27
C GLY A 32 -6.27 -12.35 0.93
N GLU A 33 -5.80 -12.29 -0.32
CA GLU A 33 -4.73 -11.38 -0.71
C GLU A 33 -5.28 -10.02 -1.17
N TYR A 34 -4.51 -8.96 -0.89
CA TYR A 34 -4.84 -7.58 -1.26
C TYR A 34 -3.57 -6.85 -1.70
N TYR A 35 -3.70 -5.91 -2.64
CA TYR A 35 -2.64 -4.93 -2.85
C TYR A 35 -2.75 -3.83 -1.81
N HIS A 36 -1.63 -3.40 -1.23
CA HIS A 36 -1.61 -2.27 -0.29
C HIS A 36 -2.23 -1.01 -0.90
N ALA A 37 -2.01 -0.79 -2.19
CA ALA A 37 -2.60 0.33 -2.93
C ALA A 37 -4.13 0.30 -2.99
N ASP A 38 -4.76 -0.87 -2.84
CA ASP A 38 -6.21 -1.00 -2.80
C ASP A 38 -6.78 -0.75 -1.39
N LEU A 39 -5.95 -0.89 -0.35
CA LEU A 39 -6.35 -0.73 1.06
C LEU A 39 -6.13 0.70 1.58
N LEU A 40 -5.10 1.40 1.08
CA LEU A 40 -4.83 2.79 1.44
C LEU A 40 -6.01 3.70 1.03
N GLY A 41 -6.47 4.52 1.96
CA GLY A 41 -7.60 5.43 1.79
C GLY A 41 -8.98 4.81 2.02
N LEU A 42 -9.06 3.50 2.27
CA LEU A 42 -10.35 2.87 2.59
C LEU A 42 -10.83 3.25 4.00
N PRO A 43 -12.15 3.40 4.19
CA PRO A 43 -12.73 3.60 5.52
C PRO A 43 -12.63 2.32 6.35
N ALA A 44 -12.21 2.47 7.60
CA ALA A 44 -12.29 1.43 8.62
C ALA A 44 -13.63 1.59 9.35
N VAL A 45 -14.46 0.56 9.30
CA VAL A 45 -15.79 0.56 9.92
C VAL A 45 -15.91 -0.62 10.87
N SER A 46 -16.50 -0.40 12.05
CA SER A 46 -16.73 -1.48 13.03
C SER A 46 -17.81 -2.45 12.55
N THR A 47 -17.93 -3.61 13.19
CA THR A 47 -19.02 -4.57 12.92
C THR A 47 -20.42 -4.00 13.21
N GLU A 48 -20.48 -2.92 13.98
CA GLU A 48 -21.72 -2.21 14.32
C GLU A 48 -21.97 -1.00 13.40
N GLY A 49 -21.09 -0.75 12.42
CA GLY A 49 -21.22 0.35 11.46
C GLY A 49 -20.61 1.67 11.92
N GLU A 50 -19.86 1.70 13.03
CA GLU A 50 -19.18 2.91 13.51
C GLU A 50 -17.99 3.26 12.62
N ASP A 51 -17.86 4.54 12.26
CA ASP A 51 -16.68 5.06 11.56
C ASP A 51 -15.47 5.09 12.51
N LEU A 52 -14.49 4.23 12.23
CA LEU A 52 -13.23 4.15 12.96
C LEU A 52 -12.13 5.02 12.32
N GLY A 53 -12.37 5.56 11.12
CA GLY A 53 -11.45 6.42 10.39
C GLY A 53 -11.01 5.84 9.05
N GLU A 54 -9.81 6.21 8.62
CA GLU A 54 -9.26 5.89 7.29
C GLU A 54 -7.92 5.18 7.40
N CYS A 55 -7.69 4.16 6.57
CA CYS A 55 -6.37 3.52 6.43
C CYS A 55 -5.39 4.48 5.75
N ILE A 56 -4.34 4.89 6.46
CA ILE A 56 -3.35 5.86 5.96
C ILE A 56 -1.97 5.26 5.70
N ALA A 57 -1.66 4.11 6.29
CA ALA A 57 -0.43 3.38 6.07
C ALA A 57 -0.62 1.87 6.30
N ILE A 58 0.27 1.09 5.70
CA ILE A 58 0.37 -0.36 5.88
C ILE A 58 1.84 -0.67 6.06
N ASP A 59 2.21 -1.10 7.26
CA ASP A 59 3.57 -1.41 7.62
C ASP A 59 3.73 -2.91 7.85
N ASN A 60 4.87 -3.46 7.45
CA ASN A 60 5.25 -4.83 7.76
C ASN A 60 6.54 -4.84 8.56
N PHE A 61 6.42 -5.08 9.87
CA PHE A 61 7.55 -5.13 10.80
C PHE A 61 8.15 -6.55 10.94
N GLY A 62 7.84 -7.47 10.02
CA GLY A 62 8.37 -8.83 9.98
C GLY A 62 7.45 -9.91 10.56
N ALA A 63 6.32 -9.54 11.17
CA ALA A 63 5.33 -10.46 11.74
C ALA A 63 3.97 -10.44 11.01
N GLY A 64 3.90 -9.78 9.85
CA GLY A 64 2.67 -9.55 9.10
C GLY A 64 2.38 -8.06 8.92
N ASP A 65 1.31 -7.77 8.18
CA ASP A 65 0.92 -6.41 7.86
C ASP A 65 0.11 -5.77 9.00
N VAL A 66 0.38 -4.49 9.25
CA VAL A 66 -0.26 -3.66 10.27
C VAL A 66 -0.82 -2.42 9.60
N LEU A 67 -2.13 -2.23 9.72
CA LEU A 67 -2.84 -1.07 9.22
C LEU A 67 -2.69 0.08 10.22
N GLU A 68 -2.26 1.25 9.78
CA GLU A 68 -2.37 2.50 10.55
C GLU A 68 -3.67 3.22 10.16
N ILE A 69 -4.57 3.38 11.13
CA ILE A 69 -5.86 4.05 10.95
C ILE A 69 -5.83 5.43 11.59
N ARG A 70 -6.24 6.46 10.83
CA ARG A 70 -6.44 7.82 11.33
C ARG A 70 -7.91 8.04 11.64
N ARG A 71 -8.22 8.32 12.90
CA ARG A 71 -9.57 8.70 13.36
C ARG A 71 -9.98 10.09 12.88
N PRO A 72 -11.28 10.41 12.87
CA PRO A 72 -11.77 11.76 12.57
C PRO A 72 -11.19 12.86 13.48
N ASP A 73 -10.84 12.52 14.73
CA ASP A 73 -10.21 13.44 15.69
C ASP A 73 -8.69 13.63 15.46
N GLY A 74 -8.14 13.01 14.42
CA GLY A 74 -6.73 13.08 14.04
C GLY A 74 -5.81 12.11 14.77
N LYS A 75 -6.29 11.40 15.80
CA LYS A 75 -5.50 10.36 16.47
C LYS A 75 -5.30 9.16 15.57
N ARG A 76 -4.24 8.41 15.84
CA ARG A 76 -3.85 7.25 15.04
C ARG A 76 -3.73 6.01 15.92
N PHE A 77 -4.07 4.87 15.36
CA PHE A 77 -3.90 3.58 16.01
C PHE A 77 -3.58 2.50 14.98
N MET A 78 -2.94 1.43 15.45
CA MET A 78 -2.48 0.33 14.61
C MET A 78 -3.35 -0.91 14.81
N VAL A 79 -3.69 -1.59 13.71
CA VAL A 79 -4.48 -2.82 13.71
C VAL A 79 -3.70 -3.91 12.96
N PRO A 80 -3.35 -5.03 13.61
CA PRO A 80 -2.70 -6.13 12.91
C PRO A 80 -3.71 -6.81 11.97
N MET A 81 -3.31 -7.02 10.73
CA MET A 81 -4.10 -7.78 9.76
C MET A 81 -3.95 -9.27 10.07
N ARG A 82 -5.05 -9.94 10.40
CA ARG A 82 -5.09 -11.40 10.53
C ARG A 82 -5.70 -11.95 9.24
N LEU A 83 -4.87 -12.63 8.45
CA LEU A 83 -5.32 -13.51 7.36
C LEU A 83 -5.91 -14.78 7.94
#